data_AF-A0A060HNA5-F1
#
_entry.id   AF-A0A060HNA5-F1
#
_cell.length_a   1.000
_cell.length_b   1.000
_cell.length_c   1.000
_cell.angle_alpha   90.00
_cell.angle_beta   90.00
_cell.angle_gamma   90.00
#
_symmetry.space_group_name_H-M   'P 1'
#
loop_
_entity.id
_entity.type
_entity.pdbx_description
1 polymer ?
#
loop_
_entity_poly.entity_id
_entity_poly.type
_entity_poly.pdbx_seq_one_letter_code
_entity_poly.pdbx_strand_id
1 'polypeptide(L)'
;MTSFSNNWVKDNKSTMSEKIKEGLGPQQPLKPRIEFAKNKIQAQNQKLDTILEKLKGKEKTLFNQVVSALQRHDTQAGKMVSNEIAQVRKTIKMISQLKMALEQIQMRLETTIDLGDVMVAIGPAMGALTRVRSGLAGVMPEVDRELGEINGVFSDIMMNAGSMGNTSFAFDASGEEVDRILAEAGAVAEQRMTESFPDVPVGSGASRSYAGGNSQ
;
A
#
# COMPACT_ATOMS: atom_id res chain seq x y z
N MET A 1 -50.67 -64.75 1.69
CA MET A 1 -50.56 -63.72 0.63
C MET A 1 -49.94 -62.47 1.25
N THR A 2 -48.87 -61.93 0.61
CA THR A 2 -48.37 -60.53 0.61
C THR A 2 -48.01 -59.86 1.97
N SER A 3 -46.90 -59.15 2.19
CA SER A 3 -45.72 -58.74 1.41
C SER A 3 -44.72 -58.04 2.38
N PHE A 4 -43.44 -57.97 1.99
CA PHE A 4 -42.36 -57.23 2.65
C PHE A 4 -42.59 -55.70 2.66
N SER A 5 -42.14 -55.01 3.72
CA SER A 5 -41.31 -53.81 3.57
C SER A 5 -40.70 -53.36 4.91
N ASN A 6 -39.39 -53.55 4.97
CA ASN A 6 -38.41 -52.98 5.89
C ASN A 6 -38.30 -51.47 5.64
N ASN A 7 -38.50 -50.62 6.65
CA ASN A 7 -38.14 -49.20 6.59
C ASN A 7 -37.48 -48.77 7.90
N TRP A 8 -36.16 -48.93 7.91
CA TRP A 8 -35.21 -48.30 8.81
C TRP A 8 -35.27 -46.77 8.59
N VAL A 9 -35.74 -46.02 9.58
CA VAL A 9 -35.53 -44.57 9.63
C VAL A 9 -34.11 -44.35 10.14
N LYS A 10 -33.18 -44.06 9.22
CA LYS A 10 -31.86 -43.51 9.57
C LYS A 10 -31.92 -42.03 9.24
N ASP A 11 -32.01 -41.21 10.28
CA ASP A 11 -31.93 -39.75 10.18
C ASP A 11 -30.68 -39.35 9.38
N ASN A 12 -30.94 -38.77 8.22
CA ASN A 12 -29.96 -38.19 7.33
C ASN A 12 -29.44 -36.89 7.97
N LYS A 13 -28.41 -36.99 8.82
CA LYS A 13 -27.52 -35.85 9.09
C LYS A 13 -26.63 -35.63 7.88
N SER A 14 -27.20 -35.04 6.82
CA SER A 14 -26.45 -34.56 5.68
C SER A 14 -25.36 -33.63 6.19
N THR A 15 -24.15 -34.03 5.87
CA THR A 15 -22.95 -33.67 6.60
C THR A 15 -22.52 -32.28 6.19
N MET A 16 -22.23 -31.43 7.16
CA MET A 16 -21.71 -30.06 6.97
C MET A 16 -20.44 -30.00 6.10
N SER A 17 -19.83 -31.16 5.81
CA SER A 17 -18.73 -31.35 4.86
C SER A 17 -19.13 -31.24 3.38
N GLU A 18 -20.40 -31.41 3.00
CA GLU A 18 -20.82 -31.28 1.59
C GLU A 18 -20.90 -29.81 1.15
N LYS A 19 -21.30 -28.88 2.04
CA LYS A 19 -21.32 -27.44 1.74
C LYS A 19 -19.96 -26.77 1.68
N ILE A 20 -18.92 -27.40 2.22
CA ILE A 20 -17.53 -26.92 2.09
C ILE A 20 -16.93 -27.36 0.74
N LYS A 21 -17.48 -28.42 0.12
CA LYS A 21 -17.01 -28.96 -1.15
C LYS A 21 -17.55 -28.20 -2.38
N GLU A 22 -18.61 -27.42 -2.21
CA GLU A 22 -19.21 -26.59 -3.28
C GLU A 22 -18.49 -25.25 -3.52
N GLY A 23 -17.54 -24.85 -2.64
CA GLY A 23 -16.71 -23.66 -2.84
C GLY A 23 -15.53 -23.87 -3.80
N LEU A 24 -15.29 -25.11 -4.23
CA LEU A 24 -14.22 -25.48 -5.17
C LEU A 24 -14.81 -25.67 -6.57
N GLY A 25 -15.40 -24.61 -7.12
CA GLY A 25 -15.65 -24.55 -8.57
C GLY A 25 -14.33 -24.67 -9.34
N PRO A 26 -14.35 -25.14 -10.61
CA PRO A 26 -13.13 -25.29 -11.40
C PRO A 26 -12.42 -23.93 -11.46
N GLN A 27 -11.29 -23.84 -10.76
CA GLN A 27 -10.43 -22.66 -10.73
C GLN A 27 -10.16 -22.26 -12.18
N GLN A 28 -10.55 -21.05 -12.57
CA GLN A 28 -10.15 -20.55 -13.88
C GLN A 28 -8.61 -20.63 -13.98
N PRO A 29 -8.06 -21.04 -15.14
CA PRO A 29 -6.62 -21.12 -15.30
C PRO A 29 -5.99 -19.76 -14.95
N LEU A 30 -4.86 -19.77 -14.27
CA LEU A 30 -4.16 -18.57 -13.82
C LEU A 30 -3.72 -17.65 -14.97
N LYS A 31 -3.48 -18.23 -16.15
CA LYS A 31 -3.08 -17.50 -17.36
C LYS A 31 -4.03 -16.34 -17.71
N PRO A 32 -5.36 -16.55 -17.89
CA PRO A 32 -6.32 -15.47 -18.08
C PRO A 32 -6.23 -14.31 -17.07
N ARG A 33 -5.98 -14.59 -15.79
CA ARG A 33 -5.88 -13.56 -14.75
C ARG A 33 -4.58 -12.76 -14.85
N ILE A 34 -3.47 -13.44 -15.15
CA ILE A 34 -2.18 -12.80 -15.41
C ILE A 34 -2.27 -11.90 -16.65
N GLU A 35 -2.86 -12.40 -17.74
CA GLU A 35 -3.08 -11.62 -18.96
C GLU A 35 -4.00 -10.41 -18.72
N PHE A 36 -5.04 -10.58 -17.90
CA PHE A 36 -5.88 -9.47 -17.47
C PHE A 36 -5.09 -8.41 -16.68
N ALA A 37 -4.24 -8.84 -15.73
CA ALA A 37 -3.39 -7.95 -14.96
C ALA A 37 -2.39 -7.19 -15.85
N LYS A 38 -1.75 -7.88 -16.82
CA LYS A 38 -0.85 -7.28 -17.81
C LYS A 38 -1.55 -6.19 -18.63
N ASN A 39 -2.71 -6.52 -19.20
CA ASN A 39 -3.49 -5.56 -20.00
C ASN A 39 -3.90 -4.33 -19.18
N LYS A 40 -4.28 -4.53 -17.91
CA LYS A 40 -4.64 -3.44 -17.01
C LYS A 40 -3.45 -2.55 -16.67
N ILE A 41 -2.29 -3.14 -16.36
CA ILE A 41 -1.04 -2.40 -16.13
C ILE A 41 -0.63 -1.61 -17.37
N GLN A 42 -0.70 -2.21 -18.55
CA GLN A 42 -0.34 -1.55 -19.81
C GLN A 42 -1.24 -0.34 -20.09
N ALA A 43 -2.56 -0.48 -19.91
CA ALA A 43 -3.50 0.63 -20.05
C ALA A 43 -3.18 1.76 -19.06
N GLN A 44 -2.82 1.42 -17.81
CA GLN A 44 -2.43 2.41 -16.82
C GLN A 44 -1.13 3.12 -17.18
N ASN A 45 -0.10 2.41 -17.65
CA ASN A 45 1.15 3.03 -18.10
C ASN A 45 0.91 4.09 -19.19
N GLN A 46 0.05 3.81 -20.18
CA GLN A 46 -0.33 4.77 -21.22
C GLN A 46 -1.02 6.02 -20.66
N LYS A 47 -1.90 5.83 -19.66
CA LYS A 47 -2.58 6.95 -18.99
C LYS A 47 -1.59 7.80 -18.20
N LEU A 48 -0.68 7.18 -17.45
CA LEU A 48 0.37 7.87 -16.71
C LEU A 48 1.29 8.66 -17.64
N ASP A 49 1.62 8.13 -18.82
CA ASP A 49 2.39 8.87 -19.83
C ASP A 49 1.66 10.12 -20.30
N THR A 50 0.35 10.02 -20.57
CA THR A 50 -0.48 11.17 -20.94
C THR A 50 -0.50 12.22 -19.83
N ILE A 51 -0.57 11.80 -18.56
CA ILE A 51 -0.55 12.71 -17.41
C ILE A 51 0.81 13.39 -17.26
N LEU A 52 1.91 12.63 -17.41
CA LEU A 52 3.26 13.16 -17.36
C LEU A 52 3.48 14.23 -18.43
N GLU A 53 3.01 14.00 -19.66
CA GLU A 53 3.09 14.96 -20.75
C GLU A 53 2.35 16.26 -20.41
N LYS A 54 1.12 16.15 -19.88
CA LYS A 54 0.32 17.30 -19.44
C LYS A 54 1.00 18.08 -18.31
N LEU A 55 1.59 17.40 -17.33
CA LEU A 55 2.29 18.04 -16.22
C LEU A 55 3.56 18.77 -16.68
N LYS A 56 4.33 18.19 -17.60
CA LYS A 56 5.48 18.87 -18.23
C LYS A 56 5.04 20.11 -19.01
N GLY A 57 3.94 20.01 -19.75
CA GLY A 57 3.33 21.16 -20.43
C GLY A 57 2.92 22.27 -19.44
N LYS A 58 2.28 21.91 -18.33
CA LYS A 58 1.94 22.84 -17.25
C LYS A 58 3.18 23.49 -16.64
N GLU A 59 4.22 22.72 -16.34
CA GLU A 59 5.49 23.24 -15.83
C GLU A 59 6.08 24.31 -16.75
N LYS A 60 6.13 24.05 -18.06
CA LYS A 60 6.63 25.01 -19.05
C LYS A 60 5.82 26.31 -19.06
N THR A 61 4.49 26.21 -18.98
CA THR A 61 3.60 27.37 -18.91
C THR A 61 3.84 28.21 -17.66
N LEU A 62 3.91 27.55 -16.49
CA LEU A 62 4.20 28.23 -15.22
C LEU A 62 5.59 28.90 -15.24
N PHE A 63 6.59 28.23 -15.83
CA PHE A 63 7.93 28.80 -15.98
C PHE A 63 7.90 30.10 -16.79
N ASN A 64 7.18 30.14 -17.91
CA ASN A 64 7.01 31.36 -18.69
C ASN A 64 6.30 32.46 -17.88
N GLN A 65 5.32 32.11 -17.05
CA GLN A 65 4.65 33.08 -16.16
C GLN A 65 5.60 33.65 -15.11
N VAL A 66 6.49 32.84 -14.53
CA VAL A 66 7.54 33.33 -13.62
C VAL A 66 8.44 34.34 -14.34
N VAL A 67 8.89 34.03 -15.56
CA VAL A 67 9.72 34.94 -16.36
C VAL A 67 8.99 36.27 -16.60
N SER A 68 7.72 36.23 -17.00
CA SER A 68 6.91 37.45 -17.20
C SER A 68 6.63 38.23 -15.91
N ALA A 69 6.51 37.57 -14.75
CA ALA A 69 6.38 38.25 -13.47
C ALA A 69 7.68 38.98 -13.09
N LEU A 70 8.83 38.32 -13.25
CA LEU A 70 10.14 38.90 -12.98
C LEU A 70 10.48 40.06 -13.91
N GLN A 71 10.11 39.99 -15.20
CA GLN A 71 10.26 41.08 -16.16
C GLN A 71 9.46 42.34 -15.76
N ARG A 72 8.33 42.15 -15.07
CA ARG A 72 7.50 43.26 -14.55
C ARG A 72 7.91 43.69 -13.15
N HIS A 73 9.04 43.18 -12.64
CA HIS A 73 9.51 43.38 -11.26
C HIS A 73 8.51 42.92 -10.18
N ASP A 74 7.55 42.06 -10.54
CA ASP A 74 6.58 41.48 -9.61
C ASP A 74 7.16 40.19 -8.99
N THR A 75 8.02 40.40 -8.00
CA THR A 75 8.73 39.31 -7.31
C THR A 75 7.80 38.45 -6.46
N GLN A 76 6.70 39.01 -5.95
CA GLN A 76 5.72 38.29 -5.16
C GLN A 76 4.94 37.29 -6.03
N ALA A 77 4.45 37.71 -7.20
CA ALA A 77 3.81 36.81 -8.16
C ALA A 77 4.79 35.74 -8.65
N GLY A 78 6.03 36.13 -8.96
CA GLY A 78 7.08 35.17 -9.35
C GLY A 78 7.32 34.08 -8.30
N LYS A 79 7.35 34.45 -7.01
CA LYS A 79 7.52 33.52 -5.89
C LYS A 79 6.32 32.57 -5.74
N MET A 80 5.10 33.08 -5.86
CA MET A 80 3.88 32.26 -5.79
C MET A 80 3.87 31.21 -6.91
N VAL A 81 4.07 31.61 -8.17
CA VAL A 81 4.09 30.69 -9.31
C VAL A 81 5.25 29.70 -9.22
N SER A 82 6.39 30.11 -8.66
CA SER A 82 7.52 29.19 -8.41
C SER A 82 7.18 28.07 -7.42
N ASN A 83 6.37 28.36 -6.39
CA ASN A 83 5.89 27.33 -5.47
C ASN A 83 4.98 26.32 -6.20
N GLU A 84 4.15 26.78 -7.15
CA GLU A 84 3.35 25.87 -7.98
C GLU A 84 4.21 24.97 -8.87
N ILE A 85 5.28 25.51 -9.47
CA ILE A 85 6.26 24.72 -10.24
C ILE A 85 6.87 23.62 -9.35
N ALA A 86 7.28 23.96 -8.12
CA ALA A 86 7.84 22.98 -7.20
C ALA A 86 6.86 21.84 -6.90
N GLN A 87 5.57 22.16 -6.72
CA GLN A 87 4.53 21.16 -6.53
C GLN A 87 4.30 20.30 -7.77
N VAL A 88 4.25 20.90 -8.97
CA VAL A 88 4.13 20.16 -10.24
C VAL A 88 5.29 19.18 -10.40
N ARG A 89 6.53 19.60 -10.12
CA ARG A 89 7.71 18.72 -10.17
C ARG A 89 7.63 17.57 -9.19
N LYS A 90 7.14 17.83 -7.97
CA LYS A 90 6.91 16.78 -6.96
C LYS A 90 5.92 15.75 -7.47
N THR A 91 4.83 16.20 -8.10
CA THR A 91 3.82 15.31 -8.72
C THR A 91 4.41 14.51 -9.89
N ILE A 92 5.19 15.14 -10.77
CA ILE A 92 5.88 14.44 -11.88
C ILE A 92 6.75 13.32 -11.32
N LYS A 93 7.59 13.60 -10.32
CA LYS A 93 8.46 12.60 -9.70
C LYS A 93 7.67 11.42 -9.13
N MET A 94 6.57 11.69 -8.44
CA MET A 94 5.70 10.65 -7.87
C MET A 94 5.09 9.76 -8.96
N ILE A 95 4.58 10.34 -10.04
CA ILE A 95 4.00 9.57 -11.15
C ILE A 95 5.07 8.77 -11.90
N SER A 96 6.27 9.31 -12.08
CA SER A 96 7.37 8.55 -12.66
C SER A 96 7.76 7.34 -11.80
N GLN A 97 7.76 7.49 -10.46
CA GLN A 97 8.00 6.37 -9.54
C GLN A 97 6.89 5.31 -9.62
N LEU A 98 5.64 5.73 -9.73
CA LEU A 98 4.51 4.83 -9.95
C LEU A 98 4.70 4.00 -11.22
N LYS A 99 5.00 4.69 -12.33
CA LYS A 99 5.18 4.05 -13.63
C LYS A 99 6.29 3.00 -13.58
N MET A 100 7.43 3.32 -12.99
CA MET A 100 8.53 2.36 -12.81
C MET A 100 8.10 1.13 -12.00
N ALA A 101 7.32 1.31 -10.93
CA ALA A 101 6.81 0.18 -10.16
C ALA A 101 5.88 -0.71 -10.99
N LEU A 102 4.99 -0.12 -11.79
CA LEU A 102 4.10 -0.85 -12.69
C LEU A 102 4.87 -1.58 -13.80
N GLU A 103 5.88 -0.95 -14.40
CA GLU A 103 6.78 -1.58 -15.39
C GLU A 103 7.54 -2.76 -14.78
N GLN A 104 8.01 -2.64 -13.54
CA GLN A 104 8.63 -3.75 -12.81
C GLN A 104 7.66 -4.92 -12.62
N ILE A 105 6.41 -4.67 -12.22
CA ILE A 105 5.39 -5.71 -12.09
C ILE A 105 5.13 -6.38 -13.45
N GLN A 106 4.99 -5.59 -14.51
CA GLN A 106 4.77 -6.11 -15.86
C GLN A 106 5.90 -7.03 -16.32
N MET A 107 7.16 -6.59 -16.20
CA MET A 107 8.32 -7.41 -16.57
C MET A 107 8.35 -8.75 -15.81
N ARG A 108 7.99 -8.75 -14.52
CA ARG A 108 7.92 -10.00 -13.74
C ARG A 108 6.80 -10.91 -14.25
N LEU A 109 5.60 -10.38 -14.49
CA LEU A 109 4.48 -11.14 -15.07
C LEU A 109 4.78 -11.74 -16.45
N GLU A 110 5.68 -11.13 -17.23
CA GLU A 110 6.14 -11.66 -18.53
C GLU A 110 7.11 -12.83 -18.38
N THR A 111 7.98 -12.80 -17.37
CA THR A 111 9.04 -13.81 -17.18
C THR A 111 8.63 -15.05 -16.42
N THR A 112 7.51 -15.02 -15.69
CA THR A 112 7.19 -16.10 -14.75
C THR A 112 6.26 -17.16 -15.35
N ILE A 113 6.67 -18.42 -15.24
CA ILE A 113 5.95 -19.60 -15.72
C ILE A 113 5.11 -20.24 -14.59
N ASP A 114 5.59 -20.18 -13.33
CA ASP A 114 4.99 -20.82 -12.17
C ASP A 114 4.52 -19.85 -11.07
N LEU A 115 3.36 -20.11 -10.48
CA LEU A 115 2.64 -19.18 -9.59
C LEU A 115 3.39 -18.79 -8.31
N GLY A 116 4.19 -19.71 -7.75
CA GLY A 116 5.02 -19.44 -6.58
C GLY A 116 6.13 -18.41 -6.87
N ASP A 117 6.70 -18.48 -8.07
CA ASP A 117 7.71 -17.53 -8.54
C ASP A 117 7.09 -16.16 -8.83
N VAL A 118 5.80 -16.10 -9.18
CA VAL A 118 5.08 -14.84 -9.46
C VAL A 118 4.98 -14.02 -8.18
N MET A 119 4.67 -14.68 -7.06
CA MET A 119 4.48 -14.00 -5.77
C MET A 119 5.80 -13.43 -5.23
N VAL A 120 6.89 -14.20 -5.29
CA VAL A 120 8.23 -13.74 -4.88
C VAL A 120 8.70 -12.60 -5.78
N ALA A 121 8.38 -12.65 -7.07
CA ALA A 121 8.78 -11.65 -8.03
C ALA A 121 8.02 -10.31 -7.90
N ILE A 122 6.73 -10.34 -7.56
CA ILE A 122 5.85 -9.16 -7.60
C ILE A 122 5.75 -8.44 -6.25
N GLY A 123 5.97 -9.13 -5.12
CA GLY A 123 5.86 -8.55 -3.77
C GLY A 123 6.57 -7.20 -3.57
N PRO A 124 7.87 -7.06 -3.90
CA PRO A 124 8.61 -5.80 -3.73
C PRO A 124 8.01 -4.64 -4.54
N ALA A 125 7.48 -4.92 -5.73
CA ALA A 125 6.90 -3.90 -6.59
C ALA A 125 5.48 -3.50 -6.14
N MET A 126 4.73 -4.41 -5.53
CA MET A 126 3.46 -4.10 -4.84
C MET A 126 3.66 -3.15 -3.66
N GLY A 127 4.70 -3.37 -2.84
CA GLY A 127 5.04 -2.44 -1.76
C GLY A 127 5.40 -1.05 -2.27
N ALA A 128 6.13 -0.96 -3.38
CA ALA A 128 6.40 0.32 -4.05
C ALA A 128 5.11 0.97 -4.58
N LEU A 129 4.20 0.18 -5.15
CA LEU A 129 2.90 0.64 -5.65
C LEU A 129 2.04 1.25 -4.53
N THR A 130 1.92 0.57 -3.38
CA THR A 130 1.14 1.03 -2.23
C THR A 130 1.69 2.35 -1.68
N ARG A 131 3.02 2.47 -1.53
CA ARG A 131 3.64 3.72 -1.07
C ARG A 131 3.34 4.89 -2.00
N VAL A 132 3.46 4.68 -3.32
CA VAL A 132 3.20 5.76 -4.29
C VAL A 132 1.71 6.10 -4.36
N ARG A 133 0.82 5.11 -4.28
CA ARG A 133 -0.63 5.29 -4.21
C ARG A 133 -1.04 6.17 -3.04
N SER A 134 -0.47 5.96 -1.85
CA SER A 134 -0.77 6.76 -0.66
C SER A 134 -0.52 8.27 -0.87
N GLY A 135 0.47 8.62 -1.69
CA GLY A 135 0.77 10.02 -2.04
C GLY A 135 -0.16 10.62 -3.10
N LEU A 136 -0.86 9.79 -3.87
CA LEU A 136 -1.73 10.21 -4.97
C LEU A 136 -3.18 10.45 -4.55
N ALA A 137 -3.65 9.85 -3.45
CA ALA A 137 -5.03 9.99 -2.98
C ALA A 137 -5.48 11.46 -2.85
N GLY A 138 -4.59 12.35 -2.40
CA GLY A 138 -4.88 13.79 -2.26
C GLY A 138 -4.60 14.65 -3.50
N VAL A 139 -3.93 14.12 -4.52
CA VAL A 139 -3.44 14.90 -5.68
C VAL A 139 -4.10 14.47 -6.99
N MET A 140 -4.37 13.17 -7.16
CA MET A 140 -5.00 12.57 -8.34
C MET A 140 -5.90 11.38 -7.95
N PRO A 141 -7.15 11.65 -7.52
CA PRO A 141 -8.09 10.61 -7.05
C PRO A 141 -8.44 9.57 -8.11
N GLU A 142 -8.47 9.98 -9.38
CA GLU A 142 -8.76 9.07 -10.50
C GLU A 142 -7.67 8.01 -10.68
N VAL A 143 -6.39 8.41 -10.53
CA VAL A 143 -5.26 7.49 -10.59
C VAL A 143 -5.28 6.58 -9.37
N ASP A 144 -5.54 7.11 -8.17
CA ASP A 144 -5.67 6.30 -6.95
C ASP A 144 -6.72 5.18 -7.08
N ARG A 145 -7.90 5.49 -7.65
CA ARG A 145 -8.96 4.51 -7.87
C ARG A 145 -8.49 3.37 -8.77
N GLU A 146 -7.89 3.69 -9.91
CA GLU A 146 -7.46 2.68 -10.89
C GLU A 146 -6.32 1.81 -10.34
N LEU A 147 -5.42 2.38 -9.54
CA LEU A 147 -4.41 1.63 -8.81
C LEU A 147 -5.02 0.71 -7.75
N GLY A 148 -6.09 1.16 -7.09
CA GLY A 148 -6.87 0.32 -6.18
C GLY A 148 -7.46 -0.90 -6.88
N GLU A 149 -7.92 -0.74 -8.12
CA GLU A 149 -8.42 -1.87 -8.90
C GLU A 149 -7.29 -2.81 -9.37
N ILE A 150 -6.10 -2.28 -9.70
CA ILE A 150 -4.91 -3.12 -9.96
C ILE A 150 -4.57 -3.92 -8.71
N ASN A 151 -4.54 -3.28 -7.55
CA ASN A 151 -4.28 -3.93 -6.27
C ASN A 151 -5.30 -5.05 -6.00
N GLY A 152 -6.59 -4.82 -6.29
CA GLY A 152 -7.63 -5.84 -6.18
C GLY A 152 -7.39 -7.05 -7.08
N VAL A 153 -6.99 -6.84 -8.34
CA VAL A 153 -6.62 -7.94 -9.25
C VAL A 153 -5.47 -8.77 -8.69
N PHE A 154 -4.46 -8.11 -8.12
CA PHE A 154 -3.34 -8.82 -7.49
C PHE A 154 -3.75 -9.56 -6.22
N SER A 155 -4.56 -8.95 -5.36
CA SER A 155 -5.13 -9.61 -4.18
C SER A 155 -5.92 -10.87 -4.56
N ASP A 156 -6.70 -10.81 -5.63
CA ASP A 156 -7.44 -11.95 -6.15
C ASP A 156 -6.49 -13.05 -6.66
N ILE A 157 -5.44 -12.69 -7.41
CA ILE A 157 -4.43 -13.65 -7.86
C ILE A 157 -3.77 -14.32 -6.64
N MET A 158 -3.44 -13.55 -5.60
CA MET A 158 -2.82 -14.08 -4.37
C MET A 158 -3.74 -15.02 -3.59
N MET A 159 -5.02 -14.68 -3.42
CA MET A 159 -5.98 -15.51 -2.68
C MET A 159 -6.24 -16.85 -3.38
N ASN A 160 -6.31 -16.83 -4.72
CA ASN A 160 -6.49 -18.05 -5.51
C ASN A 160 -5.20 -18.88 -5.56
N ALA A 161 -4.03 -18.24 -5.54
CA ALA A 161 -2.73 -18.92 -5.47
C ALA A 161 -2.48 -19.63 -4.14
N GLY A 162 -2.82 -18.99 -3.02
CA GLY A 162 -2.69 -19.58 -1.68
C GLY A 162 -3.59 -20.81 -1.46
N SER A 163 -4.63 -20.98 -2.27
CA SER A 163 -5.50 -22.16 -2.25
C SER A 163 -4.90 -23.37 -2.99
N MET A 164 -3.81 -23.20 -3.74
CA MET A 164 -3.19 -24.23 -4.59
C MET A 164 -1.90 -24.83 -3.99
N GLY A 165 -1.31 -24.20 -2.96
CA GLY A 165 -0.09 -24.69 -2.30
C GLY A 165 -0.35 -24.94 -0.83
N ASN A 166 0.13 -26.08 -0.31
CA ASN A 166 0.16 -26.41 1.13
C ASN A 166 1.15 -25.52 1.93
N THR A 167 1.48 -24.35 1.38
CA THR A 167 2.42 -23.37 1.91
C THR A 167 1.59 -22.17 2.33
N SER A 168 1.30 -22.11 3.63
CA SER A 168 0.74 -20.94 4.30
C SER A 168 1.71 -19.75 4.11
N PHE A 169 1.59 -19.03 3.00
CA PHE A 169 2.18 -17.71 2.85
C PHE A 169 1.28 -16.73 3.60
N ALA A 170 1.60 -16.49 4.87
CA ALA A 170 1.07 -15.37 5.61
C ALA A 170 1.63 -14.09 4.95
N PHE A 171 0.88 -13.53 4.01
CA PHE A 171 1.15 -12.21 3.48
C PHE A 171 0.75 -11.20 4.56
N ASP A 172 1.75 -10.64 5.21
CA ASP A 172 1.57 -9.58 6.21
C ASP A 172 1.28 -8.24 5.51
N ALA A 173 0.12 -8.15 4.86
CA ALA A 173 -0.45 -6.87 4.40
C ALA A 173 -0.79 -5.98 5.60
N SER A 174 -1.05 -6.60 6.74
CA SER A 174 -1.36 -5.97 8.01
C SER A 174 -0.15 -5.32 8.66
N GLY A 175 1.06 -5.84 8.47
CA GLY A 175 2.25 -5.44 9.22
C GLY A 175 2.62 -3.98 9.05
N GLU A 176 2.70 -3.46 7.82
CA GLU A 176 3.14 -2.08 7.61
C GLU A 176 2.15 -1.04 8.17
N GLU A 177 0.84 -1.30 8.07
CA GLU A 177 -0.19 -0.41 8.62
C GLU A 177 -0.38 -0.61 10.13
N VAL A 178 -0.30 -1.85 10.63
CA VAL A 178 -0.36 -2.16 12.07
C VAL A 178 0.86 -1.61 12.79
N ASP A 179 2.06 -1.76 12.24
CA ASP A 179 3.30 -1.19 12.79
C ASP A 179 3.23 0.33 12.81
N ARG A 180 2.65 0.95 11.78
CA ARG A 180 2.40 2.40 11.75
C ARG A 180 1.40 2.83 12.82
N ILE A 181 0.28 2.13 12.96
CA ILE A 181 -0.73 2.40 14.00
C ILE A 181 -0.15 2.21 15.40
N LEU A 182 0.69 1.18 15.62
CA LEU A 182 1.36 0.91 16.88
C LEU A 182 2.43 1.98 17.19
N ALA A 183 3.17 2.45 16.18
CA ALA A 183 4.13 3.54 16.33
C ALA A 183 3.44 4.87 16.66
N GLU A 184 2.32 5.18 16.01
CA GLU A 184 1.52 6.37 16.27
C GLU A 184 0.86 6.30 17.66
N ALA A 185 0.31 5.14 18.05
CA ALA A 185 -0.22 4.92 19.39
C ALA A 185 0.86 5.03 20.48
N GLY A 186 2.06 4.52 20.21
CA GLY A 186 3.22 4.65 21.09
C GLY A 186 3.64 6.10 21.32
N ALA A 187 3.74 6.89 20.24
CA ALA A 187 4.06 8.31 20.33
C ALA A 187 3.01 9.10 21.14
N VAL A 188 1.73 8.80 20.96
CA VAL A 188 0.63 9.42 21.73
C VAL A 188 0.66 9.00 23.20
N ALA A 189 1.00 7.74 23.49
CA ALA A 189 1.16 7.25 24.86
C ALA A 189 2.33 7.93 25.59
N GLU A 190 3.48 8.08 24.93
CA GLU A 190 4.65 8.79 25.48
C GLU A 190 4.35 10.26 25.76
N GLN A 191 3.64 10.94 24.85
CA GLN A 191 3.21 12.32 25.05
C GLN A 191 2.29 12.45 26.27
N ARG A 192 1.29 11.57 26.42
CA ARG A 192 0.38 11.58 27.59
C ARG A 192 1.08 11.22 28.89
N MET A 193 2.09 10.35 28.85
CA MET A 193 2.91 10.03 30.01
C MET A 193 3.73 11.25 30.44
N THR A 194 4.29 12.00 29.49
CA THR A 194 5.07 13.22 29.77
C THR A 194 4.18 14.34 30.32
N GLU A 195 2.96 14.48 29.81
CA GLU A 195 1.97 15.46 30.31
C GLU A 195 1.35 15.07 31.68
N SER A 196 1.42 13.80 32.07
CA SER A 196 0.88 13.29 33.35
C SER A 196 1.90 13.23 34.49
N PHE A 197 3.14 13.70 34.28
CA PHE A 197 4.09 13.88 35.39
C PHE A 197 3.79 15.18 36.12
N PRO A 198 3.26 15.15 37.37
CA PRO A 198 3.18 16.34 38.20
C PRO A 198 4.59 16.84 38.53
N ASP A 199 4.80 18.15 38.40
CA ASP A 199 5.99 18.85 38.87
C ASP A 199 6.27 18.44 40.32
N VAL A 200 7.40 17.78 40.56
CA VAL A 200 7.86 17.43 41.90
C VAL A 200 8.16 18.74 42.63
N PRO A 201 7.51 19.04 43.77
CA PRO A 201 7.78 20.26 44.49
C PRO A 201 9.22 20.21 45.01
N VAL A 202 10.01 21.23 44.67
CA VAL A 202 11.30 21.51 45.31
C VAL A 202 11.02 21.88 46.77
N GLY A 203 10.96 20.87 47.63
CA GLY A 203 10.76 20.97 49.07
C GLY A 203 12.09 20.75 49.80
N SER A 204 12.54 21.81 50.45
CA SER A 204 13.84 22.02 51.08
C SER A 204 14.19 21.07 52.24
N GLY A 205 15.49 20.75 52.35
CA GLY A 205 16.23 20.73 53.61
C GLY A 205 16.34 19.41 54.37
N ALA A 206 17.55 18.84 54.42
CA ALA A 206 18.23 18.46 55.66
C ALA A 206 19.66 17.96 55.40
N SER A 207 20.60 18.65 56.01
CA SER A 207 22.05 18.40 56.07
C SER A 207 22.42 17.09 56.79
N ARG A 208 23.53 16.44 56.38
CA ARG A 208 24.52 15.67 57.20
C ARG A 208 25.52 14.97 56.24
N SER A 209 26.76 15.46 56.06
CA SER A 209 27.98 15.29 56.89
C SER A 209 28.67 13.91 56.79
N TYR A 210 30.02 13.97 56.73
CA TYR A 210 31.08 12.93 56.81
C TYR A 210 31.54 12.32 55.47
N ALA A 211 32.72 12.63 54.92
CA ALA A 211 34.13 12.56 55.39
C ALA A 211 34.78 11.19 55.17
N GLY A 212 35.91 11.18 54.44
CA GLY A 212 36.82 10.03 54.36
C GLY A 212 37.52 9.91 53.00
N GLY A 213 38.61 10.65 52.80
CA GLY A 213 39.62 10.30 51.80
C GLY A 213 40.68 9.37 52.41
N ASN A 214 41.24 8.44 51.63
CA ASN A 214 42.66 8.48 51.26
C ASN A 214 43.01 7.35 50.26
N SER A 215 43.61 7.79 49.15
CA SER A 215 44.81 7.30 48.45
C SER A 215 45.38 5.90 48.76
N GLN A 216 45.57 5.12 47.69
CA GLN A 216 46.87 4.56 47.29
C GLN A 216 47.05 4.72 45.78
#